data_AF-A0A928ZSI2-F1
#
_entry.id   AF-A0A928ZSI2-F1
#
_cell.length_a   1.000
_cell.length_b   1.000
_cell.length_c   1.000
_cell.angle_alpha   90.00
_cell.angle_beta   90.00
_cell.angle_gamma   90.00
#
_symmetry.space_group_name_H-M   'P 1'
#
loop_
_entity.id
_entity.type
_entity.pdbx_description
1 polymer ?
#
loop_
_entity_poly.entity_id
_entity_poly.type
_entity_poly.pdbx_seq_one_letter_code
_entity_poly.pdbx_strand_id
1 'polypeptide(L)'
;MGRRSSKFTIKEKELAAALEISVEKLDEVIEFFDSDPDDEWDLKEHDHFEYSNQVWKNRIFSAQGAFAIAKYLDTHQKKSIWDKIREFVTHHKEKIRNAFVQRTVHENSSSLTPRNGRHFLSKKDTVAILSTSYARLNKAFEALRRSDLPLQIGVDFDDIEGVRYYSLSGFYRLSENLSKTLTSKDRREWCKAVDMAGRKAFKAIISEQESRQNQIKRAKKAARKRDKDTCQITSIKLTKNNRNFTLAGHHIFSSQYYPHLATVIDNIITIESSVHNEFHSWNGGSTNPCTIDDLIQFVCERYADNDDAIAKLSNIKKIFAHVQPPSQRRPSNQRLLPEQKPGHNAA
;
A
#
# COMPACT_ATOMS: atom_id res chain seq x y z
N MET A 1 13.58 -13.40 -1.57
CA MET A 1 14.73 -13.10 -2.44
C MET A 1 15.02 -11.61 -2.30
N GLY A 2 16.19 -11.22 -1.79
CA GLY A 2 16.56 -9.80 -1.75
C GLY A 2 17.00 -9.39 -3.15
N ARG A 3 16.32 -8.43 -3.79
CA ARG A 3 16.88 -7.75 -4.96
C ARG A 3 18.25 -7.22 -4.57
N ARG A 4 19.29 -7.51 -5.35
CA ARG A 4 20.60 -6.88 -5.17
C ARG A 4 20.36 -5.38 -5.19
N SER A 5 20.64 -4.70 -4.07
CA SER A 5 20.68 -3.24 -4.06
C SER A 5 21.73 -2.82 -5.09
N SER A 6 21.40 -1.86 -5.96
CA SER A 6 22.39 -1.31 -6.88
C SER A 6 23.61 -0.84 -6.10
N LYS A 7 24.81 -1.25 -6.52
CA LYS A 7 26.09 -0.78 -5.96
C LYS A 7 26.29 0.71 -6.26
N PHE A 8 25.70 1.19 -7.37
CA PHE A 8 25.80 2.54 -7.89
C PHE A 8 24.51 3.31 -7.63
N THR A 9 24.59 4.30 -6.74
CA THR A 9 23.40 5.08 -6.33
C THR A 9 23.69 6.55 -6.05
N ILE A 10 24.96 6.96 -6.02
CA ILE A 10 25.35 8.34 -5.73
C ILE A 10 25.47 9.07 -7.07
N LYS A 11 24.66 10.10 -7.30
CA LYS A 11 24.77 10.88 -8.55
C LYS A 11 25.96 11.83 -8.47
N GLU A 12 26.56 12.12 -9.61
CA GLU A 12 27.69 13.03 -9.76
C GLU A 12 27.50 14.39 -9.07
N LYS A 13 26.36 15.05 -9.31
CA LYS A 13 26.03 16.32 -8.64
C LYS A 13 25.95 16.21 -7.12
N GLU A 14 25.45 15.08 -6.61
CA GLU A 14 25.36 14.84 -5.16
C GLU A 14 26.75 14.59 -4.57
N LEU A 15 27.61 13.86 -5.30
CA LEU A 15 28.99 13.60 -4.89
C LEU A 15 29.83 14.89 -4.90
N ALA A 16 29.79 15.67 -5.98
CA ALA A 16 30.52 16.94 -6.08
C ALA A 16 30.14 17.90 -4.94
N ALA A 17 28.83 18.02 -4.66
CA ALA A 17 28.34 18.81 -3.54
C ALA A 17 28.87 18.30 -2.19
N ALA A 18 28.88 16.98 -1.95
CA ALA A 18 29.39 16.40 -0.72
C ALA A 18 30.91 16.56 -0.56
N LEU A 19 31.66 16.61 -1.67
CA LEU A 19 33.10 16.84 -1.72
C LEU A 19 33.48 18.33 -1.69
N GLU A 20 32.51 19.25 -1.67
CA GLU A 20 32.72 20.70 -1.71
C GLU A 20 33.58 21.14 -2.92
N ILE A 21 33.24 20.60 -4.09
CA ILE A 21 33.82 20.94 -5.38
C ILE A 21 32.72 21.15 -6.43
N SER A 22 33.07 21.80 -7.54
CA SER A 22 32.18 21.87 -8.70
C SER A 22 32.15 20.52 -9.45
N VAL A 23 31.18 20.33 -10.33
CA VAL A 23 31.11 19.11 -11.16
C VAL A 23 32.29 19.06 -12.12
N GLU A 24 32.66 20.20 -12.69
CA GLU A 24 33.82 20.34 -13.58
C GLU A 24 35.11 19.96 -12.84
N LYS A 25 35.24 20.36 -11.57
CA LYS A 25 36.41 19.96 -10.77
C LYS A 25 36.40 18.47 -10.45
N LEU A 26 35.23 17.86 -10.29
CA LEU A 26 35.10 16.41 -10.15
C LEU A 26 35.51 15.68 -11.44
N ASP A 27 35.18 16.23 -12.61
CA ASP A 27 35.64 15.72 -13.90
C ASP A 27 37.16 15.74 -14.01
N GLU A 28 37.79 16.88 -13.72
CA GLU A 28 39.25 17.03 -13.72
C GLU A 28 39.94 16.04 -12.78
N VAL A 29 39.37 15.82 -11.60
CA VAL A 29 39.90 14.84 -10.65
C VAL A 29 39.84 13.45 -11.25
N ILE A 30 38.74 13.06 -11.90
CA ILE A 30 38.60 11.72 -12.47
C ILE A 30 39.51 11.55 -13.69
N GLU A 31 39.67 12.57 -14.53
CA GLU A 31 40.65 12.54 -15.63
C GLU A 31 42.07 12.31 -15.12
N PHE A 32 42.42 12.84 -13.94
CA PHE A 32 43.71 12.57 -13.32
C PHE A 32 43.90 11.09 -12.93
N PHE A 33 42.86 10.43 -12.39
CA PHE A 33 42.91 8.99 -12.09
C PHE A 33 43.16 8.14 -13.33
N ASP A 34 42.76 8.61 -14.52
CA ASP A 34 42.98 7.92 -15.79
C ASP A 34 44.33 8.29 -16.45
N SER A 35 45.09 9.24 -15.88
CA SER A 35 46.24 9.88 -16.55
C SER A 35 47.58 9.17 -16.35
N ASP A 36 47.76 8.43 -15.25
CA ASP A 36 48.97 7.65 -14.97
C ASP A 36 48.58 6.21 -14.57
N PRO A 37 48.81 5.21 -15.44
CA PRO A 37 48.47 3.81 -15.16
C PRO A 37 49.35 3.16 -14.09
N ASP A 38 50.46 3.79 -13.67
CA ASP A 38 51.41 3.27 -12.68
C ASP A 38 51.23 3.89 -11.27
N ASP A 39 50.24 4.77 -11.09
CA ASP A 39 49.93 5.41 -9.80
C ASP A 39 49.10 4.47 -8.87
N GLU A 40 49.10 4.75 -7.57
CA GLU A 40 48.27 4.08 -6.56
C GLU A 40 46.77 4.45 -6.64
N TRP A 41 46.42 5.47 -7.43
CA TRP A 41 45.07 6.01 -7.54
C TRP A 41 44.33 5.44 -8.75
N ASP A 42 43.29 4.63 -8.51
CA ASP A 42 42.55 3.94 -9.57
C ASP A 42 41.02 4.08 -9.41
N LEU A 43 40.34 4.51 -10.49
CA LEU A 43 38.88 4.58 -10.60
C LEU A 43 38.34 3.64 -11.70
N LYS A 44 38.12 2.38 -11.35
CA LYS A 44 37.52 1.39 -12.26
C LYS A 44 36.01 1.55 -12.48
N GLU A 45 35.58 1.51 -13.74
CA GLU A 45 34.19 1.27 -14.12
C GLU A 45 33.71 -0.10 -13.57
N HIS A 46 32.44 -0.20 -13.19
CA HIS A 46 31.82 -1.36 -12.51
C HIS A 46 32.31 -1.67 -11.09
N ASP A 47 33.29 -0.91 -10.58
CA ASP A 47 33.66 -0.93 -9.17
C ASP A 47 33.39 0.40 -8.46
N HIS A 48 33.87 1.49 -9.03
CA HIS A 48 33.82 2.82 -8.45
C HIS A 48 32.69 3.65 -9.05
N PHE A 49 32.42 3.51 -10.34
CA PHE A 49 31.30 4.17 -11.02
C PHE A 49 30.75 3.32 -12.18
N GLU A 50 29.59 3.71 -12.69
CA GLU A 50 29.03 3.25 -13.96
C GLU A 50 28.45 4.44 -14.74
N TYR A 51 28.46 4.37 -16.07
CA TYR A 51 27.77 5.35 -16.90
C TYR A 51 26.27 5.14 -16.88
N SER A 52 25.54 6.10 -16.31
CA SER A 52 24.07 6.17 -16.44
C SER A 52 23.64 6.53 -17.85
N ASN A 53 24.52 7.21 -18.60
CA ASN A 53 24.36 7.47 -20.02
C ASN A 53 25.75 7.63 -20.65
N GLN A 54 26.10 6.73 -21.57
CA GLN A 54 27.40 6.76 -22.25
C GLN A 54 27.57 7.93 -23.22
N VAL A 55 26.50 8.44 -23.82
CA VAL A 55 26.56 9.57 -24.77
C VAL A 55 26.94 10.87 -24.06
N TRP A 56 26.37 11.10 -22.88
CA TRP A 56 26.62 12.30 -22.09
C TRP A 56 27.70 12.10 -21.02
N LYS A 57 28.31 10.90 -20.97
CA LYS A 57 29.29 10.49 -19.95
C LYS A 57 28.84 10.71 -18.50
N ASN A 58 27.54 10.70 -18.22
CA ASN A 58 27.01 10.91 -16.87
C ASN A 58 27.29 9.70 -15.97
N ARG A 59 28.00 9.88 -14.87
CA ARG A 59 28.39 8.80 -13.95
C ARG A 59 27.46 8.67 -12.74
N ILE A 60 27.26 7.43 -12.29
CA ILE A 60 26.71 7.12 -10.98
C ILE A 60 27.77 6.36 -10.20
N PHE A 61 28.06 6.83 -9.00
CA PHE A 61 29.14 6.33 -8.16
C PHE A 61 28.65 5.31 -7.15
N SER A 62 29.54 4.38 -6.82
CA SER A 62 29.43 3.53 -5.65
C SER A 62 29.95 4.26 -4.41
N ALA A 63 29.66 3.73 -3.23
CA ALA A 63 30.30 4.22 -2.01
C ALA A 63 31.83 4.11 -2.06
N GLN A 64 32.36 3.08 -2.72
CA GLN A 64 33.81 2.89 -2.88
C GLN A 64 34.40 3.99 -3.77
N GLY A 65 33.76 4.29 -4.89
CA GLY A 65 34.19 5.40 -5.76
C GLY A 65 34.17 6.75 -5.04
N ALA A 66 33.12 7.02 -4.26
CA ALA A 66 33.04 8.23 -3.45
C ALA A 66 34.20 8.33 -2.41
N PHE A 67 34.55 7.22 -1.76
CA PHE A 67 35.69 7.20 -0.83
C PHE A 67 37.04 7.34 -1.54
N ALA A 68 37.23 6.73 -2.72
CA ALA A 68 38.47 6.85 -3.48
C ALA A 68 38.75 8.32 -3.85
N ILE A 69 37.73 9.02 -4.38
CA ILE A 69 37.83 10.44 -4.74
C ILE A 69 38.08 11.31 -3.51
N ALA A 70 37.37 11.06 -2.40
CA ALA A 70 37.57 11.80 -1.16
C ALA A 70 39.01 11.65 -0.62
N LYS A 71 39.54 10.43 -0.60
CA LYS A 71 40.90 10.15 -0.13
C LYS A 71 41.96 10.86 -0.99
N TYR A 72 41.74 10.93 -2.30
CA TYR A 72 42.63 11.67 -3.20
C TYR A 72 42.65 13.17 -2.88
N LEU A 73 41.47 13.78 -2.70
CA LEU A 73 41.33 15.20 -2.36
C LEU A 73 41.93 15.54 -0.98
N ASP A 74 41.75 14.69 0.02
CA ASP A 74 42.36 14.86 1.33
C ASP A 74 43.90 14.81 1.24
N THR A 75 44.45 13.91 0.43
CA THR A 75 45.90 13.70 0.28
C THR A 75 46.56 14.83 -0.52
N HIS A 76 45.96 15.24 -1.64
CA HIS A 76 46.59 16.15 -2.59
C HIS A 76 46.16 17.61 -2.42
N GLN A 77 44.96 17.85 -1.91
CA GLN A 77 44.39 19.20 -1.78
C GLN A 77 44.24 19.64 -0.32
N LYS A 78 44.60 18.78 0.66
CA LYS A 78 44.48 19.05 2.12
C LYS A 78 43.10 19.54 2.54
N LYS A 79 42.07 19.18 1.78
CA LYS A 79 40.67 19.40 2.13
C LYS A 79 40.33 18.35 3.18
N SER A 80 40.14 18.73 4.43
CA SER A 80 39.76 17.78 5.50
C SER A 80 38.29 17.33 5.33
N ILE A 81 37.96 16.61 4.24
CA ILE A 81 36.58 16.29 3.84
C ILE A 81 36.19 14.83 4.09
N TRP A 82 37.13 13.98 4.53
CA TRP A 82 36.88 12.56 4.79
C TRP A 82 35.70 12.27 5.72
N ASP A 83 35.59 12.97 6.85
CA ASP A 83 34.50 12.76 7.80
C ASP A 83 33.14 13.15 7.21
N LYS A 84 33.09 14.25 6.43
CA LYS A 84 31.88 14.68 5.71
C LYS A 84 31.44 13.63 4.69
N ILE A 85 32.37 13.03 3.95
CA ILE A 85 32.04 11.98 2.97
C ILE A 85 31.59 10.69 3.66
N ARG A 86 32.20 10.32 4.79
CA ARG A 86 31.73 9.18 5.58
C ARG A 86 30.30 9.39 6.07
N GLU A 87 29.98 10.58 6.57
CA GLU A 87 28.64 10.96 6.98
C GLU A 87 27.66 10.96 5.80
N PHE A 88 28.02 11.59 4.68
CA PHE A 88 27.23 11.61 3.45
C PHE A 88 26.87 10.22 2.95
N VAL A 89 27.86 9.32 2.80
CA VAL A 89 27.63 7.94 2.34
C VAL A 89 26.73 7.18 3.33
N THR A 90 26.87 7.44 4.63
CA THR A 90 26.05 6.81 5.67
C THR A 90 24.59 7.26 5.56
N HIS A 91 24.34 8.57 5.48
CA HIS A 91 22.99 9.12 5.30
C HIS A 91 22.37 8.75 3.95
N HIS A 92 23.16 8.67 2.88
CA HIS A 92 22.69 8.24 1.57
C HIS A 92 22.18 6.80 1.61
N LYS A 93 22.95 5.89 2.22
CA LYS A 93 22.53 4.50 2.44
C LYS A 93 21.26 4.41 3.29
N GLU A 94 21.16 5.22 4.33
CA GLU A 94 19.95 5.30 5.16
C GLU A 94 18.73 5.81 4.37
N LYS A 95 18.89 6.89 3.60
CA LYS A 95 17.84 7.46 2.75
C LYS A 95 17.30 6.43 1.76
N ILE A 96 18.18 5.69 1.10
CA ILE A 96 17.81 4.61 0.18
C ILE A 96 17.07 3.49 0.91
N ARG A 97 17.59 3.03 2.06
CA ARG A 97 16.94 2.00 2.88
C ARG A 97 15.54 2.44 3.31
N ASN A 98 15.39 3.68 3.77
CA ASN A 98 14.10 4.24 4.17
C ASN A 98 13.11 4.31 3.00
N ALA A 99 13.58 4.64 1.79
CA ALA A 99 12.73 4.62 0.59
C ALA A 99 12.27 3.19 0.23
N PHE A 100 13.15 2.20 0.32
CA PHE A 100 12.77 0.80 0.13
C PHE A 100 11.79 0.30 1.19
N VAL A 101 12.00 0.65 2.46
CA VAL A 101 11.06 0.32 3.54
C VAL A 101 9.68 0.93 3.26
N GLN A 102 9.60 2.21 2.89
CA GLN A 102 8.32 2.85 2.54
C GLN A 102 7.62 2.10 1.42
N ARG A 103 8.34 1.79 0.34
CA ARG A 103 7.81 1.00 -0.77
C ARG A 103 7.31 -0.36 -0.31
N THR A 104 8.10 -1.10 0.47
CA THR A 104 7.70 -2.43 0.96
C THR A 104 6.47 -2.35 1.85
N VAL A 105 6.34 -1.33 2.69
CA VAL A 105 5.12 -1.09 3.48
C VAL A 105 3.92 -0.88 2.56
N HIS A 106 4.00 0.01 1.56
CA HIS A 106 2.91 0.23 0.61
C HIS A 106 2.51 -1.04 -0.16
N GLU A 107 3.48 -1.84 -0.60
CA GLU A 107 3.24 -3.09 -1.34
C GLU A 107 2.63 -4.20 -0.46
N ASN A 108 2.81 -4.15 0.86
CA ASN A 108 2.45 -5.23 1.78
C ASN A 108 1.53 -4.75 2.93
N SER A 109 0.64 -3.81 2.67
CA SER A 109 -0.35 -3.31 3.66
C SER A 109 -1.79 -3.61 3.29
N SER A 110 -2.03 -4.56 2.38
CA SER A 110 -3.38 -4.91 1.92
C SER A 110 -4.30 -5.42 3.05
N SER A 111 -3.72 -6.03 4.08
CA SER A 111 -4.47 -6.53 5.26
C SER A 111 -4.63 -5.49 6.37
N LEU A 112 -4.14 -4.26 6.18
CA LEU A 112 -4.21 -3.20 7.18
C LEU A 112 -5.67 -2.80 7.42
N THR A 113 -6.18 -3.10 8.61
CA THR A 113 -7.60 -2.88 8.94
C THR A 113 -7.77 -2.23 10.32
N PRO A 114 -8.71 -1.29 10.48
CA PRO A 114 -9.03 -0.70 11.77
C PRO A 114 -9.87 -1.66 12.63
N ARG A 115 -9.50 -1.86 13.90
CA ARG A 115 -10.20 -2.67 14.89
C ARG A 115 -9.93 -2.12 16.29
N ASN A 116 -10.96 -1.93 17.11
CA ASN A 116 -10.85 -1.44 18.49
C ASN A 116 -9.99 -0.16 18.63
N GLY A 117 -10.13 0.79 17.71
CA GLY A 117 -9.36 2.04 17.70
C GLY A 117 -7.88 1.89 17.30
N ARG A 118 -7.47 0.72 16.80
CA ARG A 118 -6.10 0.41 16.37
C ARG A 118 -6.10 -0.11 14.94
N HIS A 119 -4.94 -0.12 14.30
CA HIS A 119 -4.76 -0.72 12.98
C HIS A 119 -3.97 -2.01 13.09
N PHE A 120 -4.46 -3.05 12.44
CA PHE A 120 -3.91 -4.41 12.49
C PHE A 120 -3.46 -4.87 11.12
N LEU A 121 -2.33 -5.58 11.08
CA LEU A 121 -1.75 -6.23 9.91
C LEU A 121 -1.75 -7.73 10.11
N SER A 122 -2.03 -8.47 9.04
CA SER A 122 -1.87 -9.92 9.07
C SER A 122 -0.41 -10.31 9.32
N LYS A 123 -0.23 -11.52 9.85
CA LYS A 123 1.10 -12.14 9.97
C LYS A 123 1.86 -12.19 8.65
N LYS A 124 1.17 -12.45 7.54
CA LYS A 124 1.76 -12.51 6.20
C LYS A 124 2.39 -11.17 5.81
N ASP A 125 1.62 -10.10 5.90
CA ASP A 125 2.07 -8.74 5.59
C ASP A 125 3.21 -8.31 6.54
N THR A 126 3.09 -8.66 7.84
CA THR A 126 4.14 -8.41 8.83
C THR A 126 5.47 -9.08 8.47
N VAL A 127 5.43 -10.36 8.06
CA VAL A 127 6.64 -11.09 7.61
C VAL A 127 7.27 -10.42 6.39
N ALA A 128 6.45 -9.99 5.43
CA ALA A 128 6.92 -9.35 4.21
C ALA A 128 7.57 -8.00 4.49
N ILE A 129 6.92 -7.13 5.28
CA ILE A 129 7.45 -5.81 5.63
C ILE A 129 8.75 -5.92 6.42
N LEU A 130 8.81 -6.80 7.41
CA LEU A 130 10.01 -7.02 8.22
C LEU A 130 11.10 -7.81 7.47
N SER A 131 10.86 -8.18 6.21
CA SER A 131 11.77 -8.96 5.37
C SER A 131 12.33 -10.19 6.10
N THR A 132 11.47 -10.88 6.85
CA THR A 132 11.85 -11.99 7.73
C THR A 132 11.21 -13.31 7.28
N SER A 133 11.29 -14.35 8.10
CA SER A 133 10.56 -15.61 7.90
C SER A 133 9.52 -15.82 8.99
N TYR A 134 8.49 -16.62 8.73
CA TYR A 134 7.49 -17.00 9.73
C TYR A 134 8.12 -17.59 10.99
N ALA A 135 9.12 -18.47 10.84
CA ALA A 135 9.84 -19.06 11.97
C ALA A 135 10.57 -18.01 12.82
N ARG A 136 11.24 -17.04 12.19
CA ARG A 136 11.92 -15.94 12.89
C ARG A 136 10.94 -15.00 13.56
N LEU A 137 9.84 -14.66 12.89
CA LEU A 137 8.79 -13.83 13.47
C LEU A 137 8.15 -14.51 14.69
N ASN A 138 7.86 -15.81 14.61
CA ASN A 138 7.34 -16.59 15.74
C ASN A 138 8.31 -16.60 16.92
N LYS A 139 9.62 -16.77 16.66
CA LYS A 139 10.64 -16.70 17.72
C LYS A 139 10.67 -15.32 18.40
N ALA A 140 10.64 -14.24 17.63
CA ALA A 140 10.57 -12.88 18.16
C ALA A 140 9.28 -12.64 18.97
N PHE A 141 8.16 -13.15 18.48
CA PHE A 141 6.88 -13.10 19.17
C PHE A 141 6.91 -13.84 20.51
N GLU A 142 7.39 -15.08 20.54
CA GLU A 142 7.51 -15.86 21.78
C GLU A 142 8.49 -15.24 22.77
N ALA A 143 9.59 -14.66 22.29
CA ALA A 143 10.52 -13.91 23.13
C ALA A 143 9.83 -12.70 23.77
N LEU A 144 9.08 -11.93 23.00
CA LEU A 144 8.32 -10.77 23.52
C LEU A 144 7.13 -11.17 24.39
N ARG A 145 6.57 -12.38 24.25
CA ARG A 145 5.55 -12.88 25.19
C ARG A 145 6.12 -13.23 26.56
N ARG A 146 7.42 -13.51 26.64
CA ARG A 146 8.12 -13.93 27.87
C ARG A 146 8.97 -12.80 28.47
N SER A 147 8.99 -11.63 27.86
CA SER A 147 9.72 -10.46 28.39
C SER A 147 8.95 -9.74 29.49
N ASP A 148 9.65 -8.89 30.24
CA ASP A 148 9.09 -8.07 31.33
C ASP A 148 7.89 -7.22 30.91
N LEU A 149 7.89 -6.79 29.65
CA LEU A 149 6.74 -6.18 29.00
C LEU A 149 6.18 -7.17 27.99
N PRO A 150 5.19 -8.01 28.30
CA PRO A 150 4.67 -8.99 27.34
C PRO A 150 3.82 -8.34 26.24
N LEU A 151 3.67 -8.99 25.08
CA LEU A 151 2.66 -8.62 24.07
C LEU A 151 1.26 -8.94 24.60
N GLN A 152 0.33 -7.99 24.47
CA GLN A 152 -1.04 -8.13 24.99
C GLN A 152 -2.06 -8.43 23.88
N ILE A 153 -2.98 -9.36 24.13
CA ILE A 153 -4.10 -9.68 23.23
C ILE A 153 -5.04 -8.47 23.13
N GLY A 154 -5.53 -8.16 21.93
CA GLY A 154 -6.40 -7.01 21.66
C GLY A 154 -5.68 -5.64 21.65
N VAL A 155 -4.43 -5.61 22.10
CA VAL A 155 -3.58 -4.41 22.17
C VAL A 155 -2.46 -4.50 21.13
N ASP A 156 -1.64 -5.54 21.20
CA ASP A 156 -0.48 -5.76 20.34
C ASP A 156 -0.73 -6.81 19.26
N PHE A 157 -1.59 -7.79 19.53
CA PHE A 157 -1.96 -8.83 18.58
C PHE A 157 -3.38 -9.36 18.82
N ASP A 158 -3.96 -9.99 17.82
CA ASP A 158 -5.25 -10.69 17.90
C ASP A 158 -5.21 -11.91 16.97
N ASP A 159 -5.92 -12.98 17.32
CA ASP A 159 -6.04 -14.19 16.49
C ASP A 159 -7.48 -14.25 15.95
N ILE A 160 -7.66 -13.92 14.67
CA ILE A 160 -8.96 -13.79 14.00
C ILE A 160 -9.12 -14.94 13.03
N GLU A 161 -10.16 -15.77 13.22
CA GLU A 161 -10.44 -16.93 12.36
C GLU A 161 -9.20 -17.86 12.22
N GLY A 162 -8.44 -18.01 13.31
CA GLY A 162 -7.21 -18.80 13.34
C GLY A 162 -5.98 -18.13 12.70
N VAL A 163 -6.11 -16.90 12.19
CA VAL A 163 -5.02 -16.13 11.60
C VAL A 163 -4.56 -15.04 12.57
N ARG A 164 -3.25 -14.97 12.81
CA ARG A 164 -2.66 -13.93 13.66
C ARG A 164 -2.57 -12.59 12.95
N TYR A 165 -3.00 -11.55 13.66
CA TYR A 165 -2.83 -10.15 13.30
C TYR A 165 -2.03 -9.43 14.38
N TYR A 166 -1.23 -8.46 13.97
CA TYR A 166 -0.47 -7.59 14.86
C TYR A 166 -0.96 -6.17 14.70
N SER A 167 -1.27 -5.51 15.82
CA SER A 167 -1.50 -4.08 15.77
C SER A 167 -0.21 -3.37 15.35
N LEU A 168 -0.30 -2.11 14.91
CA LEU A 168 0.92 -1.34 14.64
C LEU A 168 1.85 -1.26 15.86
N SER A 169 1.34 -1.23 17.10
CA SER A 169 2.20 -1.29 18.29
C SER A 169 2.94 -2.62 18.39
N GLY A 170 2.25 -3.75 18.25
CA GLY A 170 2.87 -5.07 18.27
C GLY A 170 3.86 -5.27 17.12
N PHE A 171 3.53 -4.77 15.93
CA PHE A 171 4.40 -4.75 14.76
C PHE A 171 5.74 -4.03 15.03
N TYR A 172 5.71 -2.83 15.61
CA TYR A 172 6.95 -2.10 15.91
C TYR A 172 7.78 -2.77 17.00
N ARG A 173 7.13 -3.36 18.01
CA ARG A 173 7.82 -4.14 19.04
C ARG A 173 8.53 -5.37 18.45
N LEU A 174 7.89 -6.05 17.49
CA LEU A 174 8.51 -7.14 16.74
C LEU A 174 9.69 -6.65 15.89
N SER A 175 9.53 -5.50 15.22
CA SER A 175 10.61 -4.87 14.45
C SER A 175 11.81 -4.54 15.34
N GLU A 176 11.57 -3.93 16.50
CA GLU A 176 12.60 -3.57 17.46
C GLU A 176 13.32 -4.82 17.98
N ASN A 177 12.59 -5.88 18.35
CA ASN A 177 13.19 -7.13 18.80
C ASN A 177 14.09 -7.75 17.72
N LEU A 178 13.63 -7.81 16.47
CA LEU A 178 14.43 -8.30 15.34
C LEU A 178 15.64 -7.40 15.06
N SER A 179 15.53 -6.10 15.26
CA SER A 179 16.64 -5.16 15.09
C SER A 179 17.79 -5.41 16.08
N LYS A 180 17.52 -6.03 17.22
CA LYS A 180 18.49 -6.37 18.27
C LYS A 180 19.00 -7.80 18.17
N THR A 181 18.15 -8.74 17.73
CA THR A 181 18.44 -10.19 17.81
C THR A 181 18.96 -10.81 16.52
N LEU A 182 18.76 -10.17 15.36
CA LEU A 182 19.22 -10.73 14.08
C LEU A 182 20.74 -10.65 13.94
N THR A 183 21.34 -11.70 13.38
CA THR A 183 22.79 -11.79 13.16
C THR A 183 23.28 -10.87 12.03
N SER A 184 22.50 -10.78 10.95
CA SER A 184 22.82 -9.94 9.79
C SER A 184 22.64 -8.45 10.10
N LYS A 185 23.73 -7.68 9.95
CA LYS A 185 23.72 -6.21 10.13
C LYS A 185 22.68 -5.55 9.23
N ASP A 186 22.63 -5.90 7.94
CA ASP A 186 21.68 -5.30 7.00
C ASP A 186 20.23 -5.55 7.40
N ARG A 187 19.90 -6.74 7.90
CA ARG A 187 18.55 -7.04 8.40
C ARG A 187 18.22 -6.30 9.70
N ARG A 188 19.20 -6.12 10.59
CA ARG A 188 19.02 -5.28 11.79
C ARG A 188 18.72 -3.84 11.40
N GLU A 189 19.52 -3.26 10.51
CA GLU A 189 19.33 -1.89 10.01
C GLU A 189 18.02 -1.73 9.23
N TRP A 190 17.58 -2.76 8.49
CA TRP A 190 16.24 -2.79 7.90
C TRP A 190 15.14 -2.68 8.96
N CYS A 191 15.20 -3.50 10.01
CA CYS A 191 14.19 -3.48 11.07
C CYS A 191 14.22 -2.17 11.88
N LYS A 192 15.39 -1.53 12.04
CA LYS A 192 15.47 -0.16 12.61
C LYS A 192 14.78 0.86 11.70
N ALA A 193 15.06 0.81 10.40
CA ALA A 193 14.45 1.71 9.43
C ALA A 193 12.93 1.55 9.33
N VAL A 194 12.40 0.34 9.55
CA VAL A 194 10.95 0.10 9.64
C VAL A 194 10.29 0.94 10.74
N ASP A 195 10.96 1.18 11.88
CA ASP A 195 10.36 2.01 12.93
C ASP A 195 10.15 3.45 12.47
N MET A 196 11.16 4.07 11.84
CA MET A 196 11.05 5.45 11.37
C MET A 196 10.25 5.58 10.07
N ALA A 197 10.68 4.88 9.02
CA ALA A 197 10.12 5.00 7.69
C ALA A 197 8.76 4.30 7.57
N GLY A 198 8.56 3.21 8.31
CA GLY A 198 7.27 2.52 8.36
C GLY A 198 6.18 3.36 9.00
N ARG A 199 6.46 4.10 10.09
CA ARG A 199 5.50 5.03 10.71
C ARG A 199 4.96 6.05 9.71
N LYS A 200 5.86 6.66 8.94
CA LYS A 200 5.48 7.62 7.90
C LYS A 200 4.61 6.97 6.82
N ALA A 201 4.99 5.79 6.34
CA ALA A 201 4.25 5.06 5.31
C ALA A 201 2.86 4.64 5.79
N PHE A 202 2.73 4.02 6.97
CA PHE A 202 1.44 3.63 7.52
C PHE A 202 0.53 4.84 7.76
N LYS A 203 1.07 5.95 8.26
CA LYS A 203 0.29 7.19 8.43
C LYS A 203 -0.27 7.68 7.10
N ALA A 204 0.52 7.64 6.02
CA ALA A 204 0.07 8.02 4.69
C ALA A 204 -1.05 7.09 4.19
N ILE A 205 -0.87 5.77 4.32
CA ILE A 205 -1.89 4.77 3.92
C ILE A 205 -3.20 4.97 4.68
N ILE A 206 -3.13 5.12 6.00
CA ILE A 206 -4.32 5.31 6.84
C ILE A 206 -5.03 6.62 6.46
N SER A 207 -4.27 7.72 6.31
CA SER A 207 -4.85 9.01 5.91
C SER A 207 -5.52 8.95 4.54
N GLU A 208 -4.96 8.21 3.59
CA GLU A 208 -5.56 8.00 2.27
C GLU A 208 -6.86 7.18 2.37
N GLN A 209 -6.85 6.09 3.14
CA GLN A 209 -8.03 5.26 3.39
C GLN A 209 -9.16 6.09 4.05
N GLU A 210 -8.86 6.87 5.08
CA GLU A 210 -9.82 7.76 5.75
C GLU A 210 -10.37 8.83 4.80
N SER A 211 -9.48 9.48 4.03
CA SER A 211 -9.87 10.47 3.02
C SER A 211 -10.84 9.87 2.01
N ARG A 212 -10.51 8.70 1.47
CA ARG A 212 -11.36 7.95 0.53
C ARG A 212 -12.72 7.61 1.14
N GLN A 213 -12.78 7.12 2.37
CA GLN A 213 -14.04 6.83 3.05
C GLN A 213 -14.88 8.10 3.23
N ASN A 214 -14.26 9.23 3.55
CA ASN A 214 -14.94 10.51 3.65
C ASN A 214 -15.48 10.99 2.29
N GLN A 215 -14.74 10.79 1.21
CA GLN A 215 -15.20 11.09 -0.15
C GLN A 215 -16.39 10.21 -0.54
N ILE A 216 -16.36 8.90 -0.25
CA ILE A 216 -17.50 7.99 -0.49
C ILE A 216 -18.74 8.44 0.29
N LYS A 217 -18.59 8.80 1.58
CA LYS A 217 -19.69 9.33 2.40
C LYS A 217 -20.29 10.62 1.80
N ARG A 218 -19.44 11.53 1.31
CA ARG A 218 -19.86 12.75 0.61
C ARG A 218 -20.62 12.43 -0.68
N ALA A 219 -20.13 11.49 -1.47
CA ALA A 219 -20.79 11.06 -2.71
C ALA A 219 -22.17 10.45 -2.42
N LYS A 220 -22.30 9.59 -1.40
CA LYS A 220 -23.59 9.04 -0.96
C LYS A 220 -24.57 10.12 -0.50
N LYS A 221 -24.08 11.13 0.24
CA LYS A 221 -24.91 12.28 0.65
C LYS A 221 -25.36 13.13 -0.56
N ALA A 222 -24.48 13.32 -1.54
CA ALA A 222 -24.79 14.04 -2.77
C ALA A 222 -25.83 13.30 -3.62
N ALA A 223 -25.70 11.98 -3.78
CA ALA A 223 -26.69 11.14 -4.45
C ALA A 223 -28.06 11.23 -3.74
N ARG A 224 -28.09 11.13 -2.42
CA ARG A 224 -29.32 11.29 -1.63
C ARG A 224 -29.98 12.66 -1.82
N LYS A 225 -29.18 13.73 -1.94
CA LYS A 225 -29.66 15.09 -2.24
C LYS A 225 -30.20 15.20 -3.67
N ARG A 226 -29.50 14.65 -4.67
CA ARG A 226 -29.96 14.57 -6.08
C ARG A 226 -31.32 13.88 -6.15
N ASP A 227 -31.46 12.81 -5.38
CA ASP A 227 -32.63 11.93 -5.34
C ASP A 227 -33.75 12.44 -4.40
N LYS A 228 -33.58 13.65 -3.82
CA LYS A 228 -34.55 14.33 -2.95
C LYS A 228 -35.08 13.44 -1.82
N ASP A 229 -34.19 12.71 -1.13
CA ASP A 229 -34.56 11.83 -0.02
C ASP A 229 -35.67 10.81 -0.36
N THR A 230 -35.69 10.34 -1.62
CA THR A 230 -36.70 9.42 -2.14
C THR A 230 -36.02 8.14 -2.66
N CYS A 231 -36.61 6.98 -2.38
CA CYS A 231 -36.17 5.71 -2.95
C CYS A 231 -36.38 5.74 -4.47
N GLN A 232 -35.32 5.50 -5.23
CA GLN A 232 -35.36 5.58 -6.69
C GLN A 232 -35.94 4.32 -7.37
N ILE A 233 -36.23 3.26 -6.60
CA ILE A 233 -36.93 2.05 -7.08
C ILE A 233 -38.41 2.09 -6.70
N THR A 234 -38.77 2.48 -5.47
CA THR A 234 -40.18 2.44 -5.02
C THR A 234 -40.88 3.81 -5.04
N SER A 235 -40.13 4.89 -5.29
CA SER A 235 -40.61 6.28 -5.21
C SER A 235 -41.13 6.70 -3.82
N ILE A 236 -40.90 5.88 -2.79
CA ILE A 236 -41.28 6.16 -1.40
C ILE A 236 -40.25 7.08 -0.74
N LYS A 237 -40.72 8.00 0.12
CA LYS A 237 -39.90 8.86 0.98
C LYS A 237 -40.33 8.73 2.45
N LEU A 238 -39.50 9.26 3.36
CA LEU A 238 -39.86 9.33 4.77
C LEU A 238 -41.07 10.26 4.99
N THR A 239 -42.05 9.78 5.74
CA THR A 239 -43.27 10.48 6.14
C THR A 239 -43.54 10.23 7.63
N LYS A 240 -44.55 10.90 8.18
CA LYS A 240 -44.98 10.68 9.58
C LYS A 240 -45.49 9.26 9.84
N ASN A 241 -45.95 8.55 8.81
CA ASN A 241 -46.65 7.26 8.90
C ASN A 241 -45.73 6.04 8.69
N ASN A 242 -44.50 6.24 8.19
CA ASN A 242 -43.52 5.18 7.95
C ASN A 242 -42.20 5.48 8.68
N ARG A 243 -42.25 5.64 10.00
CA ARG A 243 -41.10 6.07 10.82
C ARG A 243 -39.88 5.13 10.77
N ASN A 244 -40.08 3.86 10.39
CA ASN A 244 -39.00 2.88 10.23
C ASN A 244 -38.31 2.96 8.86
N PHE A 245 -38.75 3.86 7.98
CA PHE A 245 -38.17 4.03 6.65
C PHE A 245 -36.76 4.63 6.73
N THR A 246 -35.80 3.95 6.12
CA THR A 246 -34.42 4.41 6.01
C THR A 246 -33.92 4.26 4.59
N LEU A 247 -33.05 5.17 4.17
CA LEU A 247 -32.42 5.17 2.85
C LEU A 247 -30.97 4.73 2.92
N ALA A 248 -30.56 3.95 1.94
CA ALA A 248 -29.19 3.55 1.68
C ALA A 248 -28.74 4.12 0.31
N GLY A 249 -27.49 4.59 0.27
CA GLY A 249 -26.81 4.85 -1.00
C GLY A 249 -26.13 3.57 -1.48
N HIS A 250 -26.73 2.90 -2.46
CA HIS A 250 -26.23 1.68 -3.06
C HIS A 250 -25.29 2.00 -4.23
N HIS A 251 -24.14 1.32 -4.28
CA HIS A 251 -23.22 1.43 -5.42
C HIS A 251 -23.67 0.48 -6.53
N ILE A 252 -24.13 1.02 -7.66
CA ILE A 252 -24.62 0.24 -8.82
C ILE A 252 -23.53 -0.73 -9.29
N PHE A 253 -22.32 -0.20 -9.51
CA PHE A 253 -21.10 -0.98 -9.62
C PHE A 253 -20.41 -1.01 -8.26
N SER A 254 -20.29 -2.21 -7.68
CA SER A 254 -19.78 -2.40 -6.31
C SER A 254 -18.43 -1.71 -6.09
N SER A 255 -18.33 -0.91 -5.03
CA SER A 255 -17.10 -0.18 -4.69
C SER A 255 -15.89 -1.09 -4.37
N GLN A 256 -16.13 -2.37 -4.06
CA GLN A 256 -15.09 -3.37 -3.85
C GLN A 256 -14.43 -3.78 -5.17
N TYR A 257 -15.24 -4.00 -6.21
CA TYR A 257 -14.78 -4.47 -7.53
C TYR A 257 -14.47 -3.31 -8.49
N TYR A 258 -15.10 -2.16 -8.27
CA TYR A 258 -14.96 -0.94 -9.04
C TYR A 258 -14.53 0.22 -8.15
N PRO A 259 -13.33 0.15 -7.53
CA PRO A 259 -12.87 1.16 -6.59
C PRO A 259 -12.76 2.56 -7.20
N HIS A 260 -12.53 2.67 -8.51
CA HIS A 260 -12.46 3.95 -9.22
C HIS A 260 -13.84 4.62 -9.40
N LEU A 261 -14.94 3.87 -9.27
CA LEU A 261 -16.31 4.39 -9.36
C LEU A 261 -16.93 4.69 -7.99
N ALA A 262 -16.23 4.40 -6.89
CA ALA A 262 -16.79 4.46 -5.54
C ALA A 262 -17.21 5.87 -5.09
N THR A 263 -16.60 6.91 -5.68
CA THR A 263 -16.90 8.33 -5.39
C THR A 263 -17.73 9.01 -6.48
N VAL A 264 -18.06 8.29 -7.56
CA VAL A 264 -18.87 8.82 -8.67
C VAL A 264 -20.33 8.84 -8.24
N ILE A 265 -20.95 10.03 -8.24
CA ILE A 265 -22.33 10.21 -7.76
C ILE A 265 -23.33 9.42 -8.61
N ASP A 266 -23.10 9.33 -9.93
CA ASP A 266 -23.97 8.58 -10.84
C ASP A 266 -23.85 7.05 -10.70
N ASN A 267 -22.77 6.57 -10.06
CA ASN A 267 -22.64 5.18 -9.67
C ASN A 267 -23.37 4.87 -8.35
N ILE A 268 -24.04 5.86 -7.74
CA ILE A 268 -24.77 5.69 -6.48
C ILE A 268 -26.25 5.94 -6.72
N ILE A 269 -27.08 4.96 -6.34
CA ILE A 269 -28.54 5.07 -6.36
C ILE A 269 -29.08 5.07 -4.93
N THR A 270 -29.98 6.00 -4.62
CA THR A 270 -30.64 6.07 -3.32
C THR A 270 -31.82 5.12 -3.31
N ILE A 271 -31.78 4.08 -2.47
CA ILE A 271 -32.86 3.09 -2.35
C ILE A 271 -33.22 2.86 -0.88
N GLU A 272 -34.42 2.34 -0.64
CA GLU A 272 -34.83 1.94 0.71
C GLU A 272 -33.95 0.80 1.22
N SER A 273 -33.63 0.81 2.52
CA SER A 273 -32.78 -0.21 3.14
C SER A 273 -33.34 -1.63 2.99
N SER A 274 -34.67 -1.80 2.96
CA SER A 274 -35.33 -3.09 2.70
C SER A 274 -35.04 -3.59 1.29
N VAL A 275 -35.25 -2.75 0.27
CA VAL A 275 -34.94 -3.02 -1.14
C VAL A 275 -33.45 -3.30 -1.33
N HIS A 276 -32.59 -2.56 -0.64
CA HIS A 276 -31.14 -2.78 -0.67
C HIS A 276 -30.75 -4.17 -0.16
N ASN A 277 -31.32 -4.59 0.97
CA ASN A 277 -31.07 -5.90 1.55
C ASN A 277 -31.67 -7.02 0.70
N GLU A 278 -32.85 -6.80 0.12
CA GLU A 278 -33.48 -7.73 -0.82
C GLU A 278 -32.62 -7.93 -2.06
N PHE A 279 -32.11 -6.85 -2.66
CA PHE A 279 -31.22 -6.93 -3.82
C PHE A 279 -29.96 -7.73 -3.52
N HIS A 280 -29.29 -7.46 -2.39
CA HIS A 280 -28.11 -8.24 -2.01
C HIS A 280 -28.44 -9.71 -1.73
N SER A 281 -29.59 -10.00 -1.15
CA SER A 281 -30.03 -11.39 -0.93
C SER A 281 -30.29 -12.10 -2.26
N TRP A 282 -30.95 -11.43 -3.21
CA TRP A 282 -31.21 -11.94 -4.56
C TRP A 282 -29.92 -12.12 -5.36
N ASN A 283 -28.96 -11.22 -5.24
CA ASN A 283 -27.68 -11.29 -5.96
C ASN A 283 -26.66 -12.27 -5.31
N GLY A 284 -27.09 -13.12 -4.37
CA GLY A 284 -26.24 -14.13 -3.72
C GLY A 284 -25.28 -13.57 -2.67
N GLY A 285 -25.65 -12.48 -2.01
CA GLY A 285 -24.92 -11.84 -0.90
C GLY A 285 -24.14 -10.58 -1.29
N SER A 286 -23.57 -9.92 -0.28
CA SER A 286 -22.78 -8.68 -0.45
C SER A 286 -21.37 -8.91 -1.03
N THR A 287 -20.94 -10.16 -1.13
CA THR A 287 -19.64 -10.55 -1.71
C THR A 287 -19.70 -10.67 -3.23
N ASN A 288 -20.88 -10.82 -3.84
CA ASN A 288 -20.99 -10.83 -5.29
C ASN A 288 -20.92 -9.40 -5.85
N PRO A 289 -20.20 -9.19 -6.96
CA PRO A 289 -20.12 -7.89 -7.60
C PRO A 289 -21.52 -7.45 -8.06
N CYS A 290 -21.95 -6.29 -7.58
CA CYS A 290 -23.12 -5.60 -8.12
C CYS A 290 -22.74 -4.93 -9.44
N THR A 291 -23.60 -5.06 -10.46
CA THR A 291 -23.52 -4.34 -11.73
C THR A 291 -24.87 -3.76 -12.10
N ILE A 292 -24.88 -2.82 -13.05
CA ILE A 292 -26.12 -2.24 -13.56
C ILE A 292 -27.07 -3.29 -14.16
N ASP A 293 -26.55 -4.32 -14.82
CA ASP A 293 -27.38 -5.39 -15.38
C ASP A 293 -28.05 -6.22 -14.30
N ASP A 294 -27.33 -6.51 -13.21
CA ASP A 294 -27.90 -7.26 -12.08
C ASP A 294 -29.03 -6.43 -11.42
N LEU A 295 -28.83 -5.11 -11.29
CA LEU A 295 -29.84 -4.23 -10.69
C LEU A 295 -31.07 -4.06 -11.60
N ILE A 296 -30.88 -3.93 -12.93
CA ILE A 296 -31.99 -3.90 -13.89
C ILE A 296 -32.79 -5.20 -13.80
N GLN A 297 -32.11 -6.35 -13.84
CA GLN A 297 -32.76 -7.65 -13.76
C GLN A 297 -33.58 -7.80 -12.47
N PHE A 298 -33.02 -7.41 -11.33
CA PHE A 298 -33.72 -7.43 -10.05
C PHE A 298 -35.00 -6.57 -10.07
N VAL A 299 -34.92 -5.34 -10.61
CA VAL A 299 -36.10 -4.46 -10.71
C VAL A 299 -37.15 -5.06 -11.64
N CYS A 300 -36.76 -5.62 -12.79
CA CYS A 300 -37.69 -6.30 -13.70
C CYS A 300 -38.40 -7.51 -13.04
N GLU A 301 -37.70 -8.26 -12.18
CA GLU A 301 -38.27 -9.45 -11.52
C GLU A 301 -39.15 -9.11 -10.31
N ARG A 302 -38.80 -8.09 -9.53
CA ARG A 302 -39.41 -7.81 -8.21
C ARG A 302 -40.26 -6.55 -8.15
N TYR A 303 -40.05 -5.63 -9.09
CA TYR A 303 -40.69 -4.31 -9.15
C TYR A 303 -41.13 -4.02 -10.61
N ALA A 304 -41.68 -5.03 -11.28
CA ALA A 304 -41.99 -5.00 -12.72
C ALA A 304 -42.90 -3.83 -13.14
N ASP A 305 -43.80 -3.40 -12.25
CA ASP A 305 -44.73 -2.29 -12.52
C ASP A 305 -44.07 -0.90 -12.41
N ASN A 306 -42.76 -0.82 -12.15
CA ASN A 306 -42.04 0.44 -12.00
C ASN A 306 -41.22 0.82 -13.25
N ASP A 307 -41.93 1.18 -14.32
CA ASP A 307 -41.34 1.57 -15.61
C ASP A 307 -40.34 2.73 -15.47
N ASP A 308 -40.61 3.69 -14.58
CA ASP A 308 -39.74 4.83 -14.33
C ASP A 308 -38.37 4.40 -13.78
N ALA A 309 -38.34 3.42 -12.87
CA ALA A 309 -37.10 2.87 -12.34
C ALA A 309 -36.31 2.14 -13.44
N ILE A 310 -36.97 1.34 -14.27
CA ILE A 310 -36.33 0.60 -15.38
C ILE A 310 -35.75 1.58 -16.42
N ALA A 311 -36.50 2.60 -16.81
CA ALA A 311 -36.06 3.62 -17.76
C ALA A 311 -34.84 4.39 -17.22
N LYS A 312 -34.86 4.75 -15.93
CA LYS A 312 -33.73 5.42 -15.27
C LYS A 312 -32.48 4.55 -15.24
N LEU A 313 -32.60 3.29 -14.82
CA LEU A 313 -31.47 2.36 -14.79
C LEU A 313 -30.91 2.12 -16.20
N SER A 314 -31.77 2.04 -17.21
CA SER A 314 -31.36 1.91 -18.61
C SER A 314 -30.57 3.13 -19.11
N ASN A 315 -30.92 4.33 -18.66
CA ASN A 315 -30.14 5.53 -18.95
C ASN A 315 -28.78 5.53 -18.23
N ILE A 316 -28.73 5.08 -16.97
CA ILE A 316 -27.48 4.92 -16.24
C ILE A 316 -26.56 3.89 -16.92
N LYS A 317 -27.12 2.80 -17.45
CA LYS A 317 -26.37 1.81 -18.24
C LYS A 317 -25.64 2.43 -19.43
N LYS A 318 -26.25 3.42 -20.10
CA LYS A 318 -25.61 4.16 -21.20
C LYS A 318 -24.42 5.00 -20.72
N ILE A 319 -24.53 5.66 -19.57
CA ILE A 319 -23.44 6.45 -18.96
C ILE A 319 -22.22 5.56 -18.69
N PHE A 320 -22.46 4.34 -18.22
CA PHE A 320 -21.40 3.38 -17.87
C PHE A 320 -21.14 2.32 -18.95
N ALA A 321 -21.49 2.57 -20.20
CA ALA A 321 -21.35 1.59 -21.30
C ALA A 321 -19.90 1.11 -21.52
N HIS A 322 -18.91 1.86 -21.05
CA HIS A 322 -17.49 1.54 -21.16
C HIS A 322 -16.95 0.70 -19.98
N VAL A 323 -17.75 0.48 -18.93
CA VAL A 323 -17.32 -0.26 -17.73
C VAL A 323 -17.32 -1.76 -18.03
N GLN A 324 -16.14 -2.38 -17.94
CA GLN A 324 -15.96 -3.80 -18.20
C GLN A 324 -16.43 -4.66 -17.01
N PRO A 325 -16.97 -5.87 -17.25
CA PRO A 325 -17.35 -6.79 -16.17
C PRO A 325 -16.12 -7.23 -15.35
N PRO A 326 -16.31 -7.59 -14.07
CA PRO A 326 -15.19 -8.00 -13.22
C PRO A 326 -14.75 -9.41 -13.64
N SER A 327 -13.44 -9.68 -13.59
CA SER A 327 -12.85 -10.98 -13.97
C SER A 327 -13.30 -12.16 -13.08
N GLN A 328 -13.93 -11.89 -11.93
CA GLN A 328 -14.32 -12.87 -10.92
C GLN A 328 -15.86 -13.03 -10.79
N ARG A 329 -16.59 -13.08 -11.92
CA ARG A 329 -18.07 -13.21 -11.89
C ARG A 329 -18.49 -14.68 -11.78
N ARG A 330 -19.29 -15.04 -10.76
CA ARG A 330 -20.00 -16.33 -10.73
C ARG A 330 -21.14 -16.31 -11.77
N PRO A 331 -21.34 -17.38 -12.57
CA PRO A 331 -22.45 -17.49 -13.51
C PRO A 331 -23.80 -17.29 -12.80
N SER A 332 -24.74 -16.59 -13.44
CA SER A 332 -26.08 -16.30 -12.91
C SER A 332 -26.80 -17.55 -12.36
N ASN A 333 -26.63 -18.68 -13.04
CA ASN A 333 -27.31 -19.94 -12.74
C ASN A 333 -26.79 -20.63 -11.46
N GLN A 334 -25.67 -20.15 -10.90
CA GLN A 334 -25.08 -20.67 -9.66
C GLN A 334 -25.33 -19.74 -8.46
N ARG A 335 -26.04 -18.61 -8.64
CA ARG A 335 -26.23 -17.60 -7.57
C ARG A 335 -27.37 -17.92 -6.59
N LEU A 336 -28.26 -18.85 -6.94
CA LEU A 336 -29.42 -19.24 -6.14
C LEU A 336 -29.17 -20.46 -5.23
N LEU A 337 -28.00 -21.10 -5.32
CA LEU A 337 -27.67 -22.24 -4.47
C LEU A 337 -27.02 -21.76 -3.16
N PRO A 338 -27.45 -22.26 -1.99
CA PRO A 338 -26.76 -21.99 -0.73
C PRO A 338 -25.28 -22.37 -0.85
N GLU A 339 -24.39 -21.59 -0.22
CA GLU A 339 -22.99 -21.98 -0.10
C GLU A 339 -22.90 -23.36 0.55
N GLN A 340 -22.49 -24.36 -0.23
CA GLN A 340 -22.06 -25.63 0.34
C GLN A 340 -20.80 -25.33 1.15
N LYS A 341 -20.95 -25.34 2.48
CA LYS A 341 -19.81 -25.38 3.39
C LYS A 341 -18.93 -26.55 2.94
N PRO A 342 -17.62 -26.38 2.76
CA PRO A 342 -16.74 -27.48 2.41
C PRO A 342 -16.89 -28.55 3.48
N GLY A 343 -17.39 -29.71 3.06
CA GLY A 343 -17.62 -30.86 3.92
C GLY A 343 -16.31 -31.26 4.58
N HIS A 344 -16.38 -31.49 5.89
CA HIS A 344 -15.48 -32.42 6.56
C HIS A 344 -15.58 -33.75 5.82
N ASN A 345 -14.61 -34.04 4.94
CA ASN A 345 -14.32 -35.41 4.59
C ASN A 345 -13.64 -36.02 5.81
N ALA A 346 -14.46 -36.72 6.58
CA ALA A 346 -14.02 -37.80 7.44
C ALA A 346 -13.46 -38.91 6.55
N ALA A 347 -12.17 -39.18 6.69
CA ALA A 347 -11.53 -40.49 6.63
C ALA A 347 -10.17 -40.37 7.31
#